data_AF-A0A5B8BMI4-F1
#
_entry.id   AF-A0A5B8BMI4-F1
#
_cell.length_a   1.000
_cell.length_b   1.000
_cell.length_c   1.000
_cell.angle_alpha   90.00
_cell.angle_beta   90.00
_cell.angle_gamma   90.00
#
_symmetry.space_group_name_H-M   'P 1'
#
loop_
_entity.id
_entity.type
_entity.pdbx_description
1 polymer ?
#
loop_
_entity_poly.entity_id
_entity_poly.type
_entity_poly.pdbx_seq_one_letter_code
_entity_poly.pdbx_strand_id
1 'polypeptide(L)' 'MSLEARLLAAHAAGDRAALAGLYAEAAEAGGPGAGFFLTQAWVFALEAGLPVAEDYARQLRATGRA' A
#
# COMPACT_ATOMS: atom_id res chain seq x y z
N MET A 1 13.99 11.63 -5.64
CA MET A 1 13.90 10.21 -6.08
C MET A 1 12.44 9.89 -6.34
N SER A 2 12.08 9.23 -7.45
CA SER A 2 10.66 8.97 -7.79
C SER A 2 10.03 7.94 -6.85
N LEU A 3 8.68 7.89 -6.82
CA LEU A 3 7.94 6.85 -6.10
C LEU A 3 8.30 5.45 -6.61
N GLU A 4 8.41 5.29 -7.92
CA GLU A 4 8.84 4.03 -8.55
C GLU A 4 10.23 3.58 -8.06
N ALA A 5 11.20 4.50 -8.02
CA ALA A 5 12.55 4.17 -7.53
C ALA A 5 12.55 3.77 -6.05
N ARG A 6 11.67 4.37 -5.22
CA ARG A 6 11.50 3.97 -3.81
C ARG A 6 10.84 2.60 -3.68
N LEU A 7 9.80 2.32 -4.48
CA LEU A 7 9.16 1.00 -4.53
C LEU A 7 10.15 -0.09 -4.92
N LEU A 8 10.95 0.14 -5.96
CA LEU A 8 12.00 -0.80 -6.38
C LEU A 8 13.03 -1.05 -5.28
N ALA A 9 13.48 0.01 -4.60
CA ALA A 9 14.44 -0.12 -3.50
C ALA A 9 13.86 -0.90 -2.31
N ALA A 10 12.60 -0.62 -1.92
CA ALA A 10 11.94 -1.32 -0.83
C ALA A 10 11.69 -2.81 -1.15
N HIS A 11 11.33 -3.13 -2.40
CA HIS A 11 11.26 -4.51 -2.88
C HIS A 11 12.60 -5.22 -2.81
N ALA A 12 13.67 -4.59 -3.30
CA ALA A 12 15.02 -5.16 -3.24
C ALA A 12 15.50 -5.42 -1.79
N ALA A 13 15.08 -4.58 -0.85
CA ALA A 13 15.39 -4.72 0.57
C ALA A 13 14.47 -5.69 1.32
N GLY A 14 13.34 -6.12 0.72
CA GLY A 14 12.30 -6.87 1.42
C GLY A 14 11.59 -6.06 2.52
N ASP A 15 11.62 -4.73 2.44
CA ASP A 15 11.09 -3.83 3.45
C ASP A 15 9.57 -3.66 3.30
N ARG A 16 8.84 -4.60 3.89
CA ARG A 16 7.37 -4.65 3.87
C ARG A 16 6.73 -3.43 4.52
N ALA A 17 7.35 -2.86 5.55
CA ALA A 17 6.82 -1.68 6.21
C ALA A 17 6.91 -0.46 5.28
N ALA A 18 8.04 -0.29 4.60
CA ALA A 18 8.18 0.74 3.58
C ALA A 18 7.21 0.49 2.41
N LEU A 19 7.09 -0.75 1.92
CA LEU A 19 6.16 -1.09 0.84
C LEU A 19 4.71 -0.74 1.18
N ALA A 20 4.26 -1.02 2.41
CA ALA A 20 2.92 -0.65 2.86
C ALA A 20 2.65 0.86 2.70
N GLY A 21 3.57 1.71 3.19
CA GLY A 21 3.43 3.16 3.08
C GLY A 21 3.54 3.69 1.65
N LEU A 22 4.46 3.15 0.85
CA LEU A 22 4.70 3.59 -0.53
C LEU A 22 3.52 3.27 -1.46
N TYR A 23 2.89 2.10 -1.27
CA TYR A 23 1.68 1.76 -2.01
C TYR A 23 0.46 2.57 -1.55
N ALA A 24 0.38 2.96 -0.28
CA ALA A 24 -0.65 3.88 0.18
C ALA A 24 -0.51 5.26 -0.47
N GLU A 25 0.72 5.79 -0.54
CA GLU A 25 1.03 7.04 -1.27
C GLU A 25 0.61 6.94 -2.75
N ALA A 26 0.87 5.80 -3.40
CA ALA A 26 0.42 5.56 -4.78
C ALA A 26 -1.12 5.56 -4.90
N ALA A 27 -1.83 5.06 -3.90
CA ALA A 27 -3.28 5.04 -3.86
C ALA A 27 -3.89 6.45 -3.70
N GLU A 28 -3.23 7.32 -2.92
CA GLU A 28 -3.65 8.72 -2.71
C GLU A 28 -3.64 9.55 -3.99
N ALA A 29 -2.78 9.22 -4.96
CA ALA A 29 -2.78 9.83 -6.28
C ALA A 29 -4.09 9.59 -7.07
N GLY A 30 -4.89 8.62 -6.67
CA GLY A 30 -6.22 8.36 -7.22
C GLY A 30 -6.22 7.65 -8.57
N GLY A 31 -7.29 7.84 -9.33
CA GLY A 31 -7.49 7.23 -10.65
C GLY A 31 -7.84 5.74 -10.61
N PRO A 32 -7.89 5.08 -11.79
CA PRO A 32 -8.35 3.69 -11.90
C PRO A 32 -7.51 2.67 -11.11
N GLY A 33 -6.24 3.00 -10.85
CA GLY A 33 -5.29 2.13 -10.13
C GLY A 33 -5.34 2.25 -8.60
N ALA A 34 -6.05 3.23 -8.02
CA ALA A 34 -6.01 3.48 -6.58
C ALA A 34 -6.41 2.26 -5.74
N GLY A 35 -7.44 1.52 -6.16
CA GLY A 35 -7.86 0.30 -5.47
C GLY A 35 -6.83 -0.82 -5.53
N PHE A 36 -6.07 -0.93 -6.64
CA PHE A 36 -4.97 -1.89 -6.76
C PHE A 36 -3.85 -1.54 -5.78
N PHE A 37 -3.41 -0.28 -5.77
CA PHE A 37 -2.34 0.17 -4.89
C PHE A 37 -2.72 0.07 -3.41
N LEU A 38 -3.94 0.45 -3.03
CA LEU A 38 -4.40 0.32 -1.65
C LEU A 38 -4.49 -1.15 -1.21
N THR A 39 -4.80 -2.07 -2.12
CA THR A 39 -4.76 -3.51 -1.84
C THR A 39 -3.35 -3.99 -1.57
N GLN A 40 -2.35 -3.53 -2.35
CA GLN A 40 -0.94 -3.83 -2.09
C GLN A 40 -0.49 -3.26 -0.74
N ALA A 41 -0.86 -2.02 -0.43
CA ALA A 41 -0.57 -1.39 0.85
C ALA A 41 -1.11 -2.22 2.03
N TRP A 42 -2.36 -2.69 1.91
CA TRP A 42 -3.00 -3.54 2.89
C TRP A 42 -2.28 -4.89 3.08
N VAL A 43 -1.94 -5.59 2.00
CA VAL A 43 -1.22 -6.87 2.06
C VAL A 43 0.13 -6.71 2.76
N PHE A 44 0.93 -5.73 2.37
CA PHE A 44 2.24 -5.50 3.00
C PHE A 44 2.13 -5.05 4.46
N ALA A 45 1.09 -4.29 4.81
CA ALA A 45 0.81 -3.94 6.20
C ALA A 45 0.48 -5.18 7.05
N LEU A 46 -0.30 -6.14 6.52
CA LEU A 46 -0.58 -7.41 7.17
C LEU A 46 0.69 -8.25 7.35
N GLU A 47 1.49 -8.40 6.30
CA GLU A 47 2.74 -9.18 6.37
C GLU A 47 3.76 -8.58 7.36
N ALA A 48 3.76 -7.25 7.52
CA ALA A 48 4.62 -6.55 8.46
C ALA A 48 4.02 -6.43 9.87
N GLY A 49 2.79 -6.90 10.11
CA GLY A 49 2.11 -6.79 11.41
C GLY A 49 1.80 -5.34 11.81
N LEU A 50 1.57 -4.45 10.85
CA LEU A 50 1.33 -3.03 11.10
C LEU A 50 -0.14 -2.76 11.43
N PRO A 51 -0.45 -1.93 12.45
CA PRO A 51 -1.82 -1.62 12.84
C PRO A 51 -2.59 -0.84 11.77
N VAL A 52 -1.89 -0.11 10.89
CA VAL A 52 -2.50 0.63 9.76
C VAL A 52 -3.23 -0.28 8.75
N ALA A 53 -2.97 -1.60 8.78
CA ALA A 53 -3.71 -2.57 7.98
C ALA A 53 -5.24 -2.48 8.22
N GLU A 54 -5.67 -2.15 9.44
CA GLU A 54 -7.10 -2.01 9.75
C GLU A 54 -7.72 -0.79 9.05
N ASP A 55 -6.99 0.31 8.96
CA ASP A 55 -7.43 1.52 8.28
C ASP A 55 -7.48 1.32 6.76
N TYR A 56 -6.49 0.62 6.19
CA TYR A 56 -6.52 0.25 4.77
C TYR A 56 -7.69 -0.68 4.44
N ALA A 57 -7.98 -1.68 5.29
CA ALA A 57 -9.14 -2.54 5.13
C ALA A 57 -10.46 -1.77 5.17
N ARG A 58 -10.58 -0.78 6.07
CA ARG A 58 -11.76 0.09 6.17
C ARG A 58 -11.95 0.92 4.89
N GLN A 59 -10.87 1.49 4.35
CA GLN A 59 -10.92 2.26 3.11
C GLN A 59 -11.29 1.39 1.90
N LEU A 60 -10.71 0.19 1.79
CA LEU A 60 -11.06 -0.76 0.73
C LEU A 60 -12.57 -1.05 0.76
N ARG A 61 -13.13 -1.38 1.94
CA ARG A 61 -14.57 -1.68 2.12
C ARG A 61 -15.46 -0.54 1.67
N ALA A 62 -15.10 0.69 2.01
CA ALA A 62 -15.83 1.88 1.61
C ALA A 62 -15.89 2.06 0.08
N THR A 63 -14.93 1.50 -0.65
CA THR A 63 -14.88 1.53 -2.13
C THR A 63 -15.45 0.28 -2.81
N GLY A 64 -16.12 -0.60 -2.06
CA GLY A 64 -16.70 -1.85 -2.56
C GLY A 64 -15.69 -2.98 -2.76
N ARG A 65 -14.58 -2.98 -2.01
CA ARG A 65 -13.51 -3.99 -2.09
C ARG A 65 -13.19 -4.53 -0.68
N ALA A 66 -13.02 -5.84 -0.52
CA ALA A 66 -12.71 -6.52 0.76
C ALA A 66 -13.67 -6.24 1.93
#